data_AF-A0A935ZI66-F1
#
_entry.id   AF-A0A935ZI66-F1
#
_cell.length_a   1.000
_cell.length_b   1.000
_cell.length_c   1.000
_cell.angle_alpha   90.00
_cell.angle_beta   90.00
_cell.angle_gamma   90.00
#
_symmetry.space_group_name_H-M   'P 1'
#
loop_
_entity.id
_entity.type
_entity.pdbx_description
1 polymer ?
#
loop_
_entity_poly.entity_id
_entity_poly.type
_entity_poly.pdbx_seq_one_letter_code
_entity_poly.pdbx_strand_id
1 'polypeptide(L)'
;MRDSDWVIPPTTLAWLEAVPRERAVAMLIRHSVRADLAPNEVGYTLPITDDGHRLARELGTKLRGRLRAVHASPLLRTVQTGERLAEGAGLADEVSPDRMLGDPGVFVVDDRADATWRSLGHEGVMRRLVEGREILPGCADADAAARALAKHMLAASKRTPGIHAFVTHDSLITATCARLLGEPLTPADWPGYLEAAFFWEEGDGVHVRYRDRRRTLPEPLVDLTEAHVVALARREVGATLGLDCPARFFLAGGVFKTLLTGKPPRDLDIWAATPSDRALVEARLVERGAERLPERPYTQAFRMRGREIEVSLQTEPSVLEERLAGFDLALSSIGAEHSPTDQWRAVVHPLARASASKRQVLLLDELRNWKHALSSLVRLRRYAMELGFEARASDEQRLWALFDQQPPEMRHGMIERFRASASFDPVLAELASRRP
;
A
#
# COMPACT_ATOMS: atom_id res chain seq x y z
N MET A 1 28.74 28.44 14.61
CA MET A 1 27.65 28.26 15.60
C MET A 1 28.06 27.06 16.45
N ARG A 2 28.70 27.28 17.61
CA ARG A 2 28.11 27.43 18.96
C ARG A 2 27.27 26.22 19.37
N ASP A 3 27.61 25.63 20.52
CA ASP A 3 26.92 24.53 21.23
C ASP A 3 25.42 24.54 20.94
N SER A 4 24.89 23.43 20.42
CA SER A 4 23.57 23.47 19.80
C SER A 4 22.43 23.31 20.81
N ASP A 5 21.55 24.30 20.89
CA ASP A 5 20.29 24.32 21.65
C ASP A 5 19.19 23.41 21.06
N TRP A 6 19.54 22.30 20.39
CA TRP A 6 18.55 21.39 19.84
C TRP A 6 17.82 20.67 20.98
N VAL A 7 16.49 20.76 20.95
CA VAL A 7 15.58 20.11 21.91
C VAL A 7 14.55 19.26 21.18
N ILE A 8 14.03 18.25 21.88
CA ILE A 8 12.85 17.51 21.39
C ILE A 8 11.67 18.50 21.38
N PRO A 9 10.91 18.62 20.27
CA PRO A 9 9.80 19.55 20.19
C PRO A 9 8.78 19.33 21.33
N PRO A 10 8.43 20.38 22.11
CA PRO A 10 7.49 20.25 23.22
C PRO A 10 6.11 19.70 22.80
N THR A 11 5.68 20.02 21.57
CA THR A 11 4.46 19.51 20.95
C THR A 11 4.48 17.99 20.79
N THR A 12 5.62 17.40 20.39
CA THR A 12 5.80 15.95 20.33
C THR A 12 5.65 15.34 21.72
N LEU A 13 6.33 15.90 22.72
CA LEU A 13 6.28 15.39 24.10
C LEU A 13 4.86 15.45 24.69
N ALA A 14 4.16 16.57 24.51
CA ALA A 14 2.79 16.73 24.97
C ALA A 14 1.84 15.69 24.37
N TRP A 15 1.96 15.42 23.06
CA TRP A 15 1.14 14.38 22.44
C TRP A 15 1.50 12.97 22.88
N LEU A 16 2.78 12.68 23.13
CA LEU A 16 3.17 11.39 23.70
C LEU A 16 2.47 11.12 25.03
N GLU A 17 2.26 12.14 25.86
CA GLU A 17 1.50 12.03 27.10
C GLU A 17 -0.01 11.86 26.86
N ALA A 18 -0.56 12.55 25.85
CA ALA A 18 -2.00 12.64 25.61
C ALA A 18 -2.61 11.54 24.74
N VAL A 19 -1.84 10.87 23.86
CA VAL A 19 -2.37 9.81 22.99
C VAL A 19 -2.77 8.56 23.80
N PRO A 20 -3.82 7.82 23.38
CA PRO A 20 -4.34 6.67 24.12
C PRO A 20 -3.27 5.60 24.36
N ARG A 21 -3.39 4.87 25.47
CA ARG A 21 -2.41 3.83 25.89
C ARG A 21 -2.85 2.42 25.50
N GLU A 22 -4.15 2.22 25.44
CA GLU A 22 -4.87 0.99 25.14
C GLU A 22 -5.12 0.79 23.63
N ARG A 23 -4.63 1.71 22.79
CA ARG A 23 -4.77 1.68 21.33
C ARG A 23 -3.41 1.63 20.65
N ALA A 24 -3.40 1.17 19.41
CA ALA A 24 -2.26 1.33 18.52
C ALA A 24 -2.21 2.79 18.04
N VAL A 25 -1.07 3.43 18.21
CA VAL A 25 -0.83 4.81 17.79
C VAL A 25 0.34 4.81 16.81
N ALA A 26 0.11 5.24 15.57
CA ALA A 26 1.17 5.52 14.62
C ALA A 26 1.74 6.91 14.87
N MET A 27 3.05 7.01 15.05
CA MET A 27 3.80 8.25 15.22
C MET A 27 4.67 8.47 13.98
N LEU A 28 4.24 9.35 13.06
CA LEU A 28 5.02 9.75 11.89
C LEU A 28 5.96 10.89 12.32
N ILE A 29 7.27 10.63 12.32
CA ILE A 29 8.26 11.50 12.96
C ILE A 29 9.41 11.85 12.01
N ARG A 30 9.85 13.10 12.03
CA ARG A 30 11.01 13.52 11.24
C ARG A 30 12.27 12.91 11.84
N HIS A 31 13.22 12.48 11.00
CA HIS A 31 14.54 12.10 11.46
C HIS A 31 15.17 13.16 12.38
N SER A 32 16.15 12.75 13.18
CA SER A 32 16.87 13.62 14.10
C SER A 32 17.84 14.55 13.38
N VAL A 33 18.50 15.40 14.16
CA VAL A 33 19.42 16.44 13.71
C VAL A 33 20.51 15.85 12.81
N ARG A 34 20.73 16.48 11.65
CA ARG A 34 21.84 16.21 10.73
C ARG A 34 22.55 17.52 10.38
N ALA A 35 23.75 17.40 9.82
CA ALA A 35 24.41 18.52 9.16
C ALA A 35 23.59 19.02 7.95
N ASP A 36 23.87 20.24 7.50
CA ASP A 36 23.23 20.80 6.31
C ASP A 36 23.52 19.97 5.06
N LEU A 37 22.55 19.94 4.15
CA LEU A 37 22.74 19.32 2.85
C LEU A 37 23.20 20.40 1.88
N ALA A 38 24.13 20.06 1.00
CA ALA A 38 24.41 20.92 -0.14
C ALA A 38 23.14 21.07 -0.99
N PRO A 39 22.95 22.20 -1.68
CA PRO A 39 21.83 22.38 -2.59
C PRO A 39 21.75 21.21 -3.59
N ASN A 40 20.54 20.67 -3.78
CA ASN A 40 20.22 19.55 -4.68
C ASN A 40 20.73 18.16 -4.26
N GLU A 41 21.29 17.98 -3.07
CA GLU A 41 21.62 16.64 -2.56
C GLU A 41 20.48 16.00 -1.78
N VAL A 42 20.20 14.72 -2.08
CA VAL A 42 19.24 13.88 -1.32
C VAL A 42 19.84 13.40 0.01
N GLY A 43 21.17 13.33 0.08
CA GLY A 43 21.90 12.97 1.29
C GLY A 43 21.71 11.53 1.75
N TYR A 44 21.69 10.57 0.82
CA TYR A 44 21.46 9.15 1.13
C TYR A 44 22.35 8.60 2.25
N THR A 45 23.62 9.00 2.22
CA THR A 45 24.67 8.57 3.14
C THR A 45 24.91 9.58 4.26
N LEU A 46 24.14 10.67 4.34
CA LEU A 46 24.34 11.69 5.35
C LEU A 46 23.78 11.20 6.70
N PRO A 47 24.63 11.02 7.73
CA PRO A 47 24.19 10.56 9.05
C PRO A 47 23.53 11.69 9.86
N ILE A 48 22.92 11.30 10.99
CA ILE A 48 22.59 12.25 12.04
C ILE A 48 23.85 12.67 12.82
N THR A 49 23.82 13.85 13.45
CA THR A 49 24.92 14.35 14.30
C THR A 49 24.93 13.69 15.66
N ASP A 50 25.93 13.97 16.49
CA ASP A 50 25.99 13.52 17.88
C ASP A 50 24.79 14.00 18.70
N ASP A 51 24.38 15.27 18.54
CA ASP A 51 23.13 15.78 19.11
C ASP A 51 21.91 15.05 18.55
N GLY A 52 21.92 14.73 17.26
CA GLY A 52 20.89 13.92 16.64
C GLY A 52 20.76 12.55 17.31
N HIS A 53 21.88 11.87 17.55
CA HIS A 53 21.92 10.59 18.26
C HIS A 53 21.42 10.71 19.71
N ARG A 54 21.90 11.71 20.45
CA ARG A 54 21.52 11.98 21.84
C ARG A 54 20.02 12.23 21.96
N LEU A 55 19.46 13.14 21.16
CA LEU A 55 18.04 13.50 21.22
C LEU A 55 17.12 12.36 20.80
N ALA A 56 17.49 11.60 19.77
CA ALA A 56 16.70 10.44 19.35
C ALA A 56 16.67 9.35 20.43
N ARG A 57 17.80 9.10 21.11
CA ARG A 57 17.86 8.17 22.26
C ARG A 57 17.06 8.68 23.46
N GLU A 58 17.13 9.97 23.74
CA GLU A 58 16.36 10.61 24.81
C GLU A 58 14.85 10.46 24.56
N LEU A 59 14.40 10.73 23.33
CA LEU A 59 13.02 10.50 22.92
C LEU A 59 12.62 9.03 23.06
N GLY A 60 13.50 8.11 22.63
CA GLY A 60 13.32 6.67 22.85
C GLY A 60 13.12 6.32 24.33
N THR A 61 13.89 6.94 25.22
CA THR A 61 13.77 6.74 26.67
C THR A 61 12.39 7.17 27.19
N LYS A 62 11.81 8.25 26.66
CA LYS A 62 10.43 8.68 26.98
C LYS A 62 9.36 7.70 26.47
N LEU A 63 9.68 6.88 25.47
CA LEU A 63 8.80 5.87 24.89
C LEU A 63 8.94 4.48 25.53
N ARG A 64 9.82 4.31 26.53
CA ARG A 64 10.06 3.02 27.20
C ARG A 64 8.77 2.38 27.70
N GLY A 65 8.58 1.09 27.38
CA GLY A 65 7.38 0.32 27.71
C GLY A 65 6.15 0.63 26.84
N ARG A 66 6.23 1.63 25.95
CA ARG A 66 5.16 2.00 25.01
C ARG A 66 5.53 1.79 23.54
N LEU A 67 6.80 1.94 23.16
CA LEU A 67 7.25 1.69 21.79
C LEU A 67 7.11 0.19 21.45
N ARG A 68 6.47 -0.11 20.32
CA ARG A 68 6.18 -1.48 19.86
C ARG A 68 6.91 -1.87 18.59
N ALA A 69 7.14 -0.91 17.70
CA ALA A 69 7.83 -1.12 16.44
C ALA A 69 8.45 0.19 15.98
N VAL A 70 9.52 0.08 15.21
CA VAL A 70 10.15 1.20 14.52
C VAL A 70 10.26 0.85 13.03
N HIS A 71 9.63 1.68 12.21
CA HIS A 71 9.75 1.68 10.77
C HIS A 71 10.54 2.91 10.36
N ALA A 72 11.38 2.79 9.34
CA ALA A 72 12.13 3.94 8.83
C ALA A 72 12.23 3.91 7.32
N SER A 73 12.24 5.11 6.72
CA SER A 73 12.78 5.28 5.37
C SER A 73 14.18 4.66 5.28
N PRO A 74 14.55 4.05 4.13
CA PRO A 74 15.85 3.40 3.95
C PRO A 74 17.05 4.37 3.95
N LEU A 75 16.83 5.69 4.10
CA LEU A 75 17.92 6.66 4.15
C LEU A 75 18.66 6.57 5.50
N LEU A 76 19.98 6.78 5.50
CA LEU A 76 20.81 6.52 6.69
C LEU A 76 20.34 7.29 7.92
N ARG A 77 20.09 8.60 7.81
CA ARG A 77 19.61 9.44 8.91
C ARG A 77 18.30 8.97 9.55
N THR A 78 17.37 8.44 8.75
CA THR A 78 16.09 7.92 9.25
C THR A 78 16.28 6.58 9.96
N VAL A 79 17.15 5.71 9.41
CA VAL A 79 17.52 4.43 10.03
C VAL A 79 18.21 4.68 11.37
N GLN A 80 19.25 5.51 11.42
CA GLN A 80 19.98 5.84 12.64
C GLN A 80 19.09 6.48 13.71
N THR A 81 18.14 7.34 13.30
CA THR A 81 17.16 7.90 14.25
C THR A 81 16.28 6.80 14.82
N GLY A 82 15.79 5.88 13.97
CA GLY A 82 15.01 4.73 14.39
C GLY A 82 15.76 3.81 15.35
N GLU A 83 17.03 3.51 15.08
CA GLU A 83 17.89 2.69 15.93
C GLU A 83 18.07 3.31 17.32
N ARG A 84 18.31 4.63 17.38
CA ARG A 84 18.43 5.36 18.66
C ARG A 84 17.11 5.40 19.43
N LEU A 85 15.97 5.54 18.74
CA LEU A 85 14.64 5.43 19.37
C LEU A 85 14.43 4.04 20.00
N ALA A 86 14.71 2.98 19.24
CA ALA A 86 14.60 1.60 19.71
C ALA A 86 15.51 1.35 20.92
N GLU A 87 16.77 1.76 20.81
CA GLU A 87 17.77 1.63 21.88
C GLU A 87 17.34 2.37 23.17
N GLY A 88 16.90 3.62 23.06
CA GLY A 88 16.42 4.38 24.22
C GLY A 88 15.21 3.74 24.90
N ALA A 89 14.30 3.20 24.09
CA ALA A 89 13.09 2.52 24.56
C ALA A 89 13.36 1.12 25.14
N GLY A 90 14.54 0.54 24.89
CA GLY A 90 14.87 -0.84 25.24
C GLY A 90 14.15 -1.86 24.35
N LEU A 91 13.81 -1.49 23.11
CA LEU A 91 13.23 -2.39 22.12
C LEU A 91 14.36 -3.22 21.48
N ALA A 92 14.24 -4.55 21.53
CA ALA A 92 15.23 -5.46 20.97
C ALA A 92 15.08 -5.66 19.44
N ASP A 93 13.91 -5.33 18.89
CA ASP A 93 13.60 -5.53 17.47
C ASP A 93 14.39 -4.58 16.57
N GLU A 94 14.77 -5.07 15.39
CA GLU A 94 15.41 -4.27 14.35
C GLU A 94 14.47 -3.24 13.73
N VAL A 95 15.04 -2.14 13.25
CA VAL A 95 14.32 -1.12 12.49
C VAL A 95 13.85 -1.71 11.17
N SER A 96 12.55 -1.75 10.95
CA SER A 96 11.95 -2.25 9.71
C SER A 96 12.08 -1.21 8.60
N PRO A 97 12.73 -1.51 7.46
CA PRO A 97 12.77 -0.59 6.33
C PRO A 97 11.38 -0.46 5.70
N ASP A 98 10.98 0.78 5.40
CA ASP A 98 9.69 1.10 4.80
C ASP A 98 9.84 2.18 3.72
N ARG A 99 9.64 1.78 2.46
CA ARG A 99 9.74 2.68 1.31
C ARG A 99 8.56 3.64 1.20
N MET A 100 7.42 3.40 1.85
CA MET A 100 6.34 4.39 1.93
C MET A 100 6.79 5.66 2.68
N LEU A 101 7.77 5.52 3.58
CA LEU A 101 8.38 6.62 4.35
C LEU A 101 9.51 7.33 3.58
N GLY A 102 9.95 6.78 2.45
CA GLY A 102 10.91 7.41 1.56
C GLY A 102 11.62 6.43 0.61
N ASP A 103 11.99 7.02 -0.52
CA ASP A 103 12.86 6.53 -1.58
C ASP A 103 12.43 5.32 -2.43
N PRO A 104 11.51 5.51 -3.41
CA PRO A 104 10.61 6.66 -3.50
C PRO A 104 9.52 6.54 -2.44
N GLY A 105 9.23 7.65 -1.75
CA GLY A 105 8.19 7.72 -0.73
C GLY A 105 6.78 7.65 -1.32
N VAL A 106 5.75 7.62 -0.47
CA VAL A 106 4.34 7.54 -0.90
C VAL A 106 3.91 8.62 -1.92
N PHE A 107 4.56 9.78 -1.93
CA PHE A 107 4.25 10.90 -2.83
C PHE A 107 4.97 10.84 -4.17
N VAL A 108 5.87 9.88 -4.39
CA VAL A 108 6.65 9.71 -5.62
C VAL A 108 6.23 8.42 -6.30
N VAL A 109 5.93 8.51 -7.60
CA VAL A 109 5.43 7.39 -8.42
C VAL A 109 6.48 6.90 -9.40
N ASP A 110 7.23 7.82 -10.02
CA ASP A 110 8.30 7.50 -10.96
C ASP A 110 9.42 8.57 -10.98
N ASP A 111 10.40 8.35 -11.84
CA ASP A 111 11.62 9.15 -12.02
C ASP A 111 11.38 10.57 -12.56
N ARG A 112 10.21 10.87 -13.12
CA ARG A 112 9.86 12.25 -13.53
C ARG A 112 9.80 13.19 -12.32
N ALA A 113 9.62 12.65 -11.12
CA ALA A 113 9.77 13.39 -9.87
C ALA A 113 11.13 14.11 -9.79
N ASP A 114 12.23 13.49 -10.20
CA ASP A 114 13.56 14.13 -10.11
C ASP A 114 13.65 15.41 -10.96
N ALA A 115 12.98 15.44 -12.12
CA ALA A 115 12.88 16.65 -12.93
C ALA A 115 12.00 17.71 -12.25
N THR A 116 10.89 17.30 -11.64
CA THR A 116 10.01 18.17 -10.87
C THR A 116 10.73 18.84 -9.70
N TRP A 117 11.51 18.08 -8.91
CA TRP A 117 12.28 18.61 -7.78
C TRP A 117 13.40 19.55 -8.24
N ARG A 118 14.10 19.23 -9.33
CA ARG A 118 15.13 20.13 -9.89
C ARG A 118 14.55 21.45 -10.39
N SER A 119 13.34 21.42 -10.97
CA SER A 119 12.68 22.60 -11.52
C SER A 119 12.07 23.50 -10.43
N LEU A 120 11.35 22.92 -9.47
CA LEU A 120 10.60 23.67 -8.48
C LEU A 120 11.36 23.90 -7.16
N GLY A 121 12.43 23.13 -6.93
CA GLY A 121 13.10 23.05 -5.63
C GLY A 121 12.23 22.37 -4.56
N HIS A 122 12.85 22.06 -3.41
CA HIS A 122 12.16 21.42 -2.28
C HIS A 122 10.93 22.21 -1.84
N GLU A 123 11.07 23.52 -1.64
CA GLU A 123 9.96 24.36 -1.17
C GLU A 123 8.81 24.47 -2.17
N GLY A 124 9.13 24.53 -3.47
CA GLY A 124 8.12 24.60 -4.53
C GLY A 124 7.29 23.33 -4.62
N VAL A 125 7.94 22.16 -4.55
CA VAL A 125 7.25 20.86 -4.49
C VAL A 125 6.41 20.75 -3.23
N MET A 126 6.98 21.09 -2.07
CA MET A 126 6.30 21.06 -0.79
C MET A 126 5.01 21.88 -0.79
N ARG A 127 5.08 23.11 -1.27
CA ARG A 127 3.91 23.99 -1.38
C ARG A 127 2.80 23.35 -2.23
N ARG A 128 3.15 22.77 -3.39
CA ARG A 128 2.18 22.14 -4.29
C ARG A 128 1.56 20.87 -3.71
N LEU A 129 2.34 20.03 -3.02
CA LEU A 129 1.83 18.84 -2.33
C LEU A 129 0.90 19.21 -1.17
N VAL A 130 1.22 20.27 -0.43
CA VAL A 130 0.34 20.80 0.63
C VAL A 130 -0.97 21.34 0.04
N GLU A 131 -0.88 22.14 -1.03
CA GLU A 131 -2.04 22.72 -1.71
C GLU A 131 -2.95 21.64 -2.31
N GLY A 132 -2.36 20.57 -2.87
CA GLY A 132 -3.10 19.43 -3.42
C GLY A 132 -3.99 19.78 -4.61
N ARG A 133 -3.69 20.85 -5.35
CA ARG A 133 -4.53 21.35 -6.47
C ARG A 133 -4.26 20.63 -7.79
N GLU A 134 -3.08 20.04 -7.94
CA GLU A 134 -2.66 19.33 -9.15
C GLU A 134 -1.78 18.13 -8.80
N ILE A 135 -1.72 17.16 -9.70
CA ILE A 135 -0.76 16.05 -9.62
C ILE A 135 0.48 16.45 -10.40
N LEU A 136 1.60 16.64 -9.70
CA LEU A 136 2.86 16.99 -10.33
C LEU A 136 3.43 15.80 -11.14
N PRO A 137 4.22 16.05 -12.20
CA PRO A 137 4.88 14.99 -12.95
C PRO A 137 5.73 14.09 -12.04
N GLY A 138 5.49 12.77 -12.14
CA GLY A 138 6.12 11.74 -11.32
C GLY A 138 5.70 11.69 -9.85
N CYS A 139 4.75 12.53 -9.44
CA CYS A 139 4.18 12.51 -8.10
C CYS A 139 2.84 11.76 -8.05
N ALA A 140 2.47 11.34 -6.84
CA ALA A 140 1.13 10.84 -6.56
C ALA A 140 0.15 12.02 -6.33
N ASP A 141 -1.15 11.73 -6.47
CA ASP A 141 -2.17 12.60 -5.90
C ASP A 141 -1.96 12.75 -4.39
N ALA A 142 -1.85 13.99 -3.91
CA ALA A 142 -1.43 14.25 -2.53
C ALA A 142 -2.46 13.74 -1.50
N ASP A 143 -3.75 13.89 -1.78
CA ASP A 143 -4.82 13.43 -0.89
C ASP A 143 -4.84 11.90 -0.80
N ALA A 144 -4.78 11.22 -1.95
CA ALA A 144 -4.72 9.77 -2.00
C ALA A 144 -3.45 9.22 -1.33
N ALA A 145 -2.29 9.86 -1.56
CA ALA A 145 -1.02 9.48 -0.97
C ALA A 145 -1.01 9.63 0.56
N ALA A 146 -1.49 10.76 1.09
CA ALA A 146 -1.59 10.99 2.53
C ALA A 146 -2.49 9.96 3.23
N ARG A 147 -3.65 9.66 2.63
CA ARG A 147 -4.59 8.65 3.14
C ARG A 147 -3.98 7.24 3.07
N ALA A 148 -3.30 6.92 1.97
CA ALA A 148 -2.61 5.65 1.81
C ALA A 148 -1.49 5.47 2.85
N LEU A 149 -0.72 6.52 3.15
CA LEU A 149 0.32 6.46 4.18
C LEU A 149 -0.27 6.26 5.58
N ALA A 150 -1.27 7.06 5.97
CA ALA A 150 -1.91 6.88 7.27
C ALA A 150 -2.52 5.47 7.42
N LYS A 151 -3.21 4.98 6.39
CA LYS A 151 -3.75 3.62 6.36
C LYS A 151 -2.65 2.56 6.46
N HIS A 152 -1.54 2.75 5.74
CA HIS A 152 -0.40 1.84 5.79
C HIS A 152 0.19 1.75 7.20
N MET A 153 0.43 2.89 7.86
CA MET A 153 0.98 2.93 9.21
C MET A 153 0.06 2.26 10.23
N LEU A 154 -1.24 2.53 10.16
CA LEU A 154 -2.24 1.90 11.04
C LEU A 154 -2.29 0.38 10.81
N ALA A 155 -2.21 -0.08 9.55
CA ALA A 155 -2.16 -1.50 9.24
C ALA A 155 -0.87 -2.18 9.73
N ALA A 156 0.28 -1.50 9.58
CA ALA A 156 1.58 -1.99 10.03
C ALA A 156 1.64 -2.17 11.56
N SER A 157 0.88 -1.37 12.31
CA SER A 157 0.75 -1.51 13.77
C SER A 157 0.12 -2.84 14.22
N LYS A 158 -0.54 -3.56 13.31
CA LYS A 158 -1.33 -4.79 13.56
C LYS A 158 -2.38 -4.60 14.67
N ARG A 159 -2.79 -3.35 14.93
CA ARG A 159 -3.68 -2.96 16.04
C ARG A 159 -3.15 -3.35 17.42
N THR A 160 -1.84 -3.54 17.55
CA THR A 160 -1.21 -3.82 18.84
C THR A 160 -1.09 -2.55 19.67
N PRO A 161 -1.67 -2.50 20.90
CA PRO A 161 -1.62 -1.31 21.74
C PRO A 161 -0.19 -0.81 22.04
N GLY A 162 0.00 0.50 21.94
CA GLY A 162 1.28 1.18 22.08
C GLY A 162 1.63 2.05 20.87
N ILE A 163 2.84 2.60 20.90
CA ILE A 163 3.33 3.54 19.88
C ILE A 163 4.15 2.76 18.84
N HIS A 164 3.86 3.01 17.58
CA HIS A 164 4.60 2.49 16.43
C HIS A 164 5.23 3.68 15.71
N ALA A 165 6.56 3.78 15.72
CA ALA A 165 7.27 4.91 15.15
C ALA A 165 7.51 4.70 13.65
N PHE A 166 7.26 5.73 12.85
CA PHE A 166 7.49 5.77 11.41
C PHE A 166 8.39 6.96 11.10
N VAL A 167 9.70 6.70 11.04
CA VAL A 167 10.73 7.72 10.88
C VAL A 167 10.90 8.10 9.41
N THR A 168 10.71 9.38 9.12
CA THR A 168 10.65 9.91 7.76
C THR A 168 11.27 11.32 7.68
N HIS A 169 10.92 12.07 6.64
CA HIS A 169 11.40 13.39 6.30
C HIS A 169 10.30 14.43 6.54
N ASP A 170 10.71 15.69 6.55
CA ASP A 170 9.79 16.84 6.65
C ASP A 170 8.70 16.80 5.58
N SER A 171 9.05 16.44 4.36
CA SER A 171 8.13 16.47 3.23
C SER A 171 6.94 15.55 3.36
N LEU A 172 7.16 14.33 3.87
CA LEU A 172 6.08 13.37 4.07
C LEU A 172 5.16 13.81 5.21
N ILE A 173 5.71 14.35 6.30
CA ILE A 173 4.90 14.79 7.45
C ILE A 173 4.05 15.98 7.07
N THR A 174 4.64 17.03 6.49
CA THR A 174 3.91 18.25 6.16
C THR A 174 2.80 17.97 5.15
N ALA A 175 3.11 17.28 4.05
CA ALA A 175 2.10 16.97 3.03
C ALA A 175 0.98 16.10 3.64
N THR A 176 1.32 15.05 4.38
CA THR A 176 0.33 14.17 5.01
C THR A 176 -0.55 14.92 6.01
N CYS A 177 0.03 15.75 6.87
CA CYS A 177 -0.71 16.53 7.86
C CYS A 177 -1.62 17.56 7.18
N ALA A 178 -1.13 18.30 6.19
CA ALA A 178 -1.94 19.27 5.46
C ALA A 178 -3.18 18.61 4.84
N ARG A 179 -2.99 17.46 4.20
CA ARG A 179 -4.08 16.73 3.54
C ARG A 179 -5.09 16.14 4.53
N LEU A 180 -4.61 15.52 5.60
CA LEU A 180 -5.48 14.84 6.56
C LEU A 180 -6.12 15.78 7.58
N LEU A 181 -5.50 16.91 7.91
CA LEU A 181 -6.13 17.99 8.67
C LEU A 181 -7.07 18.80 7.77
N GLY A 182 -6.82 18.86 6.46
CA GLY A 182 -7.56 19.66 5.48
C GLY A 182 -7.36 21.16 5.68
N GLU A 183 -6.17 21.54 6.15
CA GLU A 183 -5.75 22.91 6.35
C GLU A 183 -4.44 23.14 5.57
N PRO A 184 -4.27 24.30 4.92
CA PRO A 184 -3.01 24.63 4.26
C PRO A 184 -1.93 24.86 5.32
N LEU A 185 -0.85 24.08 5.27
CA LEU A 185 0.32 24.28 6.13
C LEU A 185 1.33 25.21 5.43
N THR A 186 1.87 26.17 6.16
CA THR A 186 2.87 27.11 5.65
C THR A 186 4.30 26.61 5.95
N PRO A 187 5.36 27.25 5.43
CA PRO A 187 6.73 26.92 5.83
C PRO A 187 6.98 26.98 7.34
N ALA A 188 6.29 27.87 8.07
CA ALA A 188 6.35 27.92 9.53
C ALA A 188 5.77 26.67 10.20
N ASP A 189 4.93 25.92 9.47
CA ASP A 189 4.32 24.67 9.92
C ASP A 189 5.18 23.43 9.65
N TRP A 190 6.31 23.57 8.96
CA TRP A 190 7.17 22.44 8.65
C TRP A 190 7.80 21.87 9.92
N PRO A 191 7.90 20.54 10.01
CA PRO A 191 8.30 19.89 11.25
C PRO A 191 9.77 20.17 11.55
N GLY A 192 10.07 20.53 12.80
CA GLY A 192 11.44 20.48 13.32
C GLY A 192 11.99 19.05 13.35
N TYR A 193 13.29 18.89 13.63
CA TYR A 193 13.85 17.56 13.89
C TYR A 193 13.12 16.90 15.07
N LEU A 194 12.79 15.61 14.94
CA LEU A 194 11.97 14.85 15.90
C LEU A 194 10.55 15.40 16.14
N GLU A 195 10.07 16.34 15.32
CA GLU A 195 8.66 16.73 15.38
C GLU A 195 7.79 15.64 14.73
N ALA A 196 6.66 15.34 15.37
CA ALA A 196 5.84 14.20 15.02
C ALA A 196 4.35 14.54 14.86
N ALA A 197 3.71 13.77 13.99
CA ALA A 197 2.26 13.66 13.88
C ALA A 197 1.79 12.28 14.39
N PHE A 198 0.57 12.24 14.92
CA PHE A 198 0.01 11.04 15.55
C PHE A 198 -1.31 10.64 14.93
N PHE A 199 -1.48 9.33 14.75
CA PHE A 199 -2.65 8.71 14.13
C PHE A 199 -3.13 7.51 14.94
N TRP A 200 -4.44 7.38 15.18
CA TRP A 200 -5.04 6.18 15.78
C TRP A 200 -6.49 5.99 15.36
N GLU A 201 -6.95 4.74 15.37
CA GLU A 201 -8.36 4.37 15.17
C GLU A 201 -9.11 4.46 16.52
N GLU A 202 -10.25 5.14 16.54
CA GLU A 202 -11.17 5.20 17.69
C GLU A 202 -12.62 5.32 17.21
N GLY A 203 -13.47 4.37 17.62
CA GLY A 203 -14.82 4.24 17.07
C GLY A 203 -14.78 4.03 15.56
N ASP A 204 -15.59 4.78 14.83
CA ASP A 204 -15.65 4.76 13.36
C ASP A 204 -14.78 5.85 12.71
N GLY A 205 -13.72 6.28 13.39
CA GLY A 205 -12.88 7.39 12.93
C GLY A 205 -11.39 7.21 13.17
N VAL A 206 -10.61 7.88 12.33
CA VAL A 206 -9.16 8.03 12.48
C VAL A 206 -8.84 9.42 12.99
N HIS A 207 -8.18 9.47 14.13
CA HIS A 207 -7.73 10.69 14.76
C HIS A 207 -6.38 11.10 14.18
N VAL A 208 -6.23 12.38 13.85
CA VAL A 208 -5.00 12.99 13.33
C VAL A 208 -4.62 14.14 14.24
N ARG A 209 -3.37 14.15 14.73
CA ARG A 209 -2.84 15.22 15.59
C ARG A 209 -1.48 15.68 15.10
N TYR A 210 -1.29 16.99 15.03
CA TYR A 210 -0.02 17.62 14.68
C TYR A 210 0.03 19.01 15.28
N ARG A 211 1.01 19.27 16.17
CA ARG A 211 1.08 20.49 16.98
C ARG A 211 -0.24 20.73 17.74
N ASP A 212 -0.80 21.93 17.69
CA ASP A 212 -2.08 22.28 18.28
C ASP A 212 -3.30 21.84 17.43
N ARG A 213 -3.07 21.32 16.23
CA ARG A 213 -4.12 20.95 15.28
C ARG A 213 -4.61 19.52 15.51
N ARG A 214 -5.91 19.35 15.31
CA ARG A 214 -6.60 18.07 15.47
C ARG A 214 -7.75 17.91 14.50
N ARG A 215 -7.87 16.71 13.94
CA ARG A 215 -9.04 16.31 13.16
C ARG A 215 -9.38 14.84 13.43
N THR A 216 -10.65 14.50 13.31
CA THR A 216 -11.09 13.11 13.21
C THR A 216 -11.68 12.93 11.82
N LEU A 217 -11.15 11.96 11.08
CA LEU A 217 -11.62 11.58 9.76
C LEU A 217 -12.53 10.36 9.89
N PRO A 218 -13.64 10.27 9.16
CA PRO A 218 -14.46 9.06 9.15
C PRO A 218 -13.69 7.90 8.53
N GLU A 219 -13.93 6.68 9.02
CA GLU A 219 -13.51 5.46 8.34
C GLU A 219 -14.44 5.10 7.17
N PRO A 220 -13.90 4.47 6.11
CA PRO A 220 -12.49 4.15 5.90
C PRO A 220 -11.69 5.37 5.37
N LEU A 221 -10.42 5.48 5.75
CA LEU A 221 -9.51 6.52 5.21
C LEU A 221 -9.36 6.45 3.68
N VAL A 222 -9.36 5.22 3.15
CA VAL A 222 -9.25 4.87 1.75
C VAL A 222 -10.40 3.93 1.42
N ASP A 223 -11.13 4.28 0.37
CA ASP A 223 -12.34 3.59 -0.11
C ASP A 223 -12.16 3.06 -1.54
N LEU A 224 -13.08 2.21 -2.01
CA LEU A 224 -13.12 1.66 -3.37
C LEU A 224 -13.76 2.66 -4.36
N THR A 225 -13.21 3.87 -4.42
CA THR A 225 -13.55 4.90 -5.41
C THR A 225 -12.62 4.79 -6.61
N GLU A 226 -13.05 5.31 -7.77
CA GLU A 226 -12.20 5.37 -8.96
C GLU A 226 -10.88 6.09 -8.68
N ALA A 227 -10.92 7.23 -7.99
CA ALA A 227 -9.72 8.00 -7.65
C ALA A 227 -8.70 7.18 -6.84
N HIS A 228 -9.13 6.46 -5.80
CA HIS A 228 -8.21 5.63 -5.01
C HIS A 228 -7.69 4.41 -5.77
N VAL A 229 -8.53 3.80 -6.60
CA VAL A 229 -8.15 2.66 -7.45
C VAL A 229 -7.10 3.09 -8.48
N VAL A 230 -7.33 4.21 -9.17
CA VAL A 230 -6.35 4.81 -10.08
C VAL A 230 -5.06 5.20 -9.35
N ALA A 231 -5.16 5.83 -8.18
CA ALA A 231 -3.97 6.25 -7.41
C ALA A 231 -3.11 5.04 -7.00
N LEU A 232 -3.73 3.95 -6.53
CA LEU A 232 -3.00 2.71 -6.25
C LEU A 232 -2.38 2.13 -7.52
N ALA A 233 -3.16 2.01 -8.60
CA ALA A 233 -2.70 1.42 -9.84
C ALA A 233 -1.51 2.18 -10.43
N ARG A 234 -1.58 3.52 -10.48
CA ARG A 234 -0.47 4.39 -10.89
C ARG A 234 0.79 4.13 -10.07
N ARG A 235 0.66 4.05 -8.75
CA ARG A 235 1.81 3.78 -7.86
C ARG A 235 2.45 2.42 -8.14
N GLU A 236 1.65 1.37 -8.22
CA GLU A 236 2.17 0.01 -8.43
C GLU A 236 2.77 -0.16 -9.84
N VAL A 237 2.19 0.49 -10.86
CA VAL A 237 2.71 0.50 -12.22
C VAL A 237 3.97 1.35 -12.34
N GLY A 238 4.01 2.55 -11.75
CA GLY A 238 5.22 3.39 -11.75
C GLY A 238 6.42 2.68 -11.12
N ALA A 239 6.19 1.94 -10.03
CA ALA A 239 7.21 1.14 -9.36
C ALA A 239 7.69 -0.08 -10.15
N THR A 240 6.95 -0.54 -11.16
CA THR A 240 7.22 -1.76 -11.92
C THR A 240 7.46 -1.47 -13.40
N LEU A 241 6.42 -1.20 -14.18
CA LEU A 241 6.47 -0.91 -15.62
C LEU A 241 6.95 0.50 -15.95
N GLY A 242 6.81 1.46 -15.04
CA GLY A 242 6.89 2.88 -15.36
C GLY A 242 5.59 3.41 -15.99
N LEU A 243 5.26 4.68 -15.72
CA LEU A 243 4.07 5.32 -16.27
C LEU A 243 4.26 5.77 -17.74
N ASP A 244 5.48 5.66 -18.27
CA ASP A 244 5.83 5.90 -19.66
C ASP A 244 5.75 4.62 -20.51
N CYS A 245 5.10 3.57 -20.00
CA CYS A 245 4.88 2.35 -20.77
C CYS A 245 4.00 2.66 -21.99
N PRO A 246 4.40 2.34 -23.24
CA PRO A 246 3.59 2.66 -24.42
C PRO A 246 2.42 1.68 -24.65
N ALA A 247 2.21 0.72 -23.75
CA ALA A 247 1.22 -0.33 -23.91
C ALA A 247 -0.12 0.05 -23.28
N ARG A 248 -1.22 -0.41 -23.88
CA ARG A 248 -2.54 -0.44 -23.24
C ARG A 248 -2.70 -1.74 -22.44
N PHE A 249 -2.99 -1.63 -21.16
CA PHE A 249 -3.18 -2.79 -20.29
C PHE A 249 -4.10 -2.49 -19.11
N PHE A 250 -4.51 -3.55 -18.42
CA PHE A 250 -5.31 -3.50 -17.22
C PHE A 250 -4.53 -4.08 -16.04
N LEU A 251 -4.60 -3.39 -14.92
CA LEU A 251 -4.27 -3.94 -13.61
C LEU A 251 -5.60 -4.33 -12.95
N ALA A 252 -5.80 -5.60 -12.64
CA ALA A 252 -7.07 -6.10 -12.12
C ALA A 252 -6.88 -7.07 -10.96
N GLY A 253 -7.95 -7.38 -10.22
CA GLY A 253 -7.93 -8.49 -9.27
C GLY A 253 -7.41 -8.14 -7.87
N GLY A 254 -6.57 -9.03 -7.33
CA GLY A 254 -6.27 -9.09 -5.89
C GLY A 254 -5.48 -7.90 -5.34
N VAL A 255 -4.78 -7.17 -6.20
CA VAL A 255 -3.97 -5.99 -5.85
C VAL A 255 -4.77 -4.93 -5.09
N PHE A 256 -6.05 -4.75 -5.43
CA PHE A 256 -6.90 -3.71 -4.84
C PHE A 256 -7.35 -4.01 -3.40
N LYS A 257 -7.10 -5.23 -2.88
CA LYS A 257 -7.21 -5.51 -1.43
C LYS A 257 -6.29 -4.61 -0.60
N THR A 258 -5.21 -4.09 -1.19
CA THR A 258 -4.34 -3.08 -0.58
C THR A 258 -5.13 -1.86 -0.10
N LEU A 259 -6.14 -1.43 -0.88
CA LEU A 259 -7.01 -0.32 -0.51
C LEU A 259 -7.82 -0.59 0.76
N LEU A 260 -8.10 -1.86 1.07
CA LEU A 260 -8.84 -2.26 2.26
C LEU A 260 -7.92 -2.56 3.45
N THR A 261 -6.78 -3.21 3.19
CA THR A 261 -5.87 -3.72 4.23
C THR A 261 -4.77 -2.76 4.62
N GLY A 262 -4.40 -1.79 3.77
CA GLY A 262 -3.20 -0.96 3.95
C GLY A 262 -1.87 -1.71 3.74
N LYS A 263 -1.92 -3.01 3.47
CA LYS A 263 -0.73 -3.85 3.24
C LYS A 263 -0.33 -3.79 1.77
N PRO A 264 0.98 -3.77 1.45
CA PRO A 264 1.45 -3.84 0.06
C PRO A 264 0.89 -5.08 -0.66
N PRO A 265 0.64 -4.99 -1.99
CA PRO A 265 0.22 -6.14 -2.75
C PRO A 265 1.34 -7.18 -2.83
N ARG A 266 0.97 -8.46 -2.78
CA ARG A 266 1.91 -9.60 -2.92
C ARG A 266 2.32 -9.82 -4.37
N ASP A 267 1.36 -9.62 -5.26
CA ASP A 267 1.38 -9.91 -6.67
C ASP A 267 0.65 -8.80 -7.45
N LEU A 268 1.00 -8.66 -8.74
CA LEU A 268 0.32 -7.77 -9.68
C LEU A 268 -0.15 -8.58 -10.89
N ASP A 269 -1.46 -8.58 -11.15
CA ASP A 269 -2.06 -9.24 -12.31
C ASP A 269 -2.24 -8.23 -13.45
N ILE A 270 -1.41 -8.33 -14.49
CA ILE A 270 -1.46 -7.47 -15.67
C ILE A 270 -2.10 -8.19 -16.85
N TRP A 271 -3.07 -7.53 -17.46
CA TRP A 271 -3.80 -8.00 -18.64
C TRP A 271 -3.58 -7.02 -19.78
N ALA A 272 -2.75 -7.39 -20.75
CA ALA A 272 -2.56 -6.58 -21.94
C ALA A 272 -3.80 -6.60 -22.83
N ALA A 273 -4.12 -5.46 -23.46
CA ALA A 273 -5.30 -5.33 -24.31
C ALA A 273 -5.15 -6.06 -25.66
N THR A 274 -3.91 -6.23 -26.14
CA THR A 274 -3.58 -6.92 -27.39
C THR A 274 -2.29 -7.74 -27.26
N PRO A 275 -2.00 -8.67 -28.19
CA PRO A 275 -0.72 -9.38 -28.21
C PRO A 275 0.50 -8.45 -28.37
N SER A 276 0.34 -7.33 -29.08
CA SER A 276 1.37 -6.30 -29.22
C SER A 276 1.62 -5.58 -27.89
N ASP A 277 0.56 -5.19 -27.19
CA ASP A 277 0.66 -4.60 -25.86
C ASP A 277 1.32 -5.56 -24.87
N ARG A 278 1.02 -6.87 -24.97
CA ARG A 278 1.64 -7.89 -24.12
C ARG A 278 3.15 -7.93 -24.34
N ALA A 279 3.60 -7.96 -25.60
CA ALA A 279 5.01 -7.95 -25.93
C ALA A 279 5.72 -6.70 -25.37
N LEU A 280 5.08 -5.52 -25.46
CA LEU A 280 5.59 -4.27 -24.90
C LEU A 280 5.69 -4.32 -23.36
N VAL A 281 4.66 -4.84 -22.67
CA VAL A 281 4.66 -5.02 -21.21
C VAL A 281 5.81 -5.95 -20.79
N GLU A 282 5.95 -7.11 -21.42
CA GLU A 282 7.04 -8.05 -21.09
C GLU A 282 8.42 -7.45 -21.34
N ALA A 283 8.62 -6.78 -22.48
CA ALA A 283 9.88 -6.11 -22.80
C ALA A 283 10.21 -5.03 -21.77
N ARG A 284 9.21 -4.24 -21.35
CA ARG A 284 9.39 -3.17 -20.36
C ARG A 284 9.74 -3.72 -18.98
N LEU A 285 9.15 -4.83 -18.55
CA LEU A 285 9.52 -5.49 -17.30
C LEU A 285 10.99 -5.92 -17.33
N VAL A 286 11.44 -6.55 -18.42
CA VAL A 286 12.84 -6.97 -18.59
C VAL A 286 13.79 -5.77 -18.60
N GLU A 287 13.46 -4.71 -19.36
CA GLU A 287 14.24 -3.48 -19.41
C GLU A 287 14.45 -2.86 -18.02
N ARG A 288 13.41 -2.91 -17.17
CA ARG A 288 13.45 -2.38 -15.80
C ARG A 288 14.03 -3.38 -14.78
N GLY A 289 14.62 -4.48 -15.25
CA GLY A 289 15.37 -5.43 -14.44
C GLY A 289 14.52 -6.51 -13.76
N ALA A 290 13.32 -6.79 -14.26
CA ALA A 290 12.54 -7.93 -13.79
C ALA A 290 13.13 -9.25 -14.33
N GLU A 291 13.26 -10.24 -13.45
CA GLU A 291 13.66 -11.61 -13.79
C GLU A 291 12.45 -12.36 -14.37
N ARG A 292 12.57 -12.89 -15.58
CA ARG A 292 11.52 -13.74 -16.18
C ARG A 292 11.54 -15.13 -15.51
N LEU A 293 10.39 -15.57 -15.01
CA LEU A 293 10.23 -16.88 -14.36
C LEU A 293 9.71 -17.94 -15.35
N PRO A 294 9.73 -19.24 -15.00
CA PRO A 294 9.05 -20.26 -15.80
C PRO A 294 7.58 -19.90 -16.03
N GLU A 295 7.12 -20.10 -17.26
CA GLU A 295 5.73 -19.88 -17.64
C GLU A 295 4.81 -20.79 -16.81
N ARG A 296 3.67 -20.24 -16.38
CA ARG A 296 2.63 -20.96 -15.64
C ARG A 296 1.41 -21.14 -16.55
N PRO A 297 0.47 -22.04 -16.19
CA PRO A 297 -0.80 -22.10 -16.90
C PRO A 297 -1.44 -20.70 -16.93
N TYR A 298 -1.65 -20.17 -18.13
CA TYR A 298 -2.31 -18.89 -18.42
C TYR A 298 -1.50 -17.61 -18.19
N THR A 299 -0.31 -17.65 -17.59
CA THR A 299 0.46 -16.43 -17.29
C THR A 299 1.97 -16.60 -17.51
N GLN A 300 2.62 -15.55 -18.00
CA GLN A 300 4.05 -15.37 -17.88
C GLN A 300 4.36 -14.60 -16.58
N ALA A 301 5.07 -15.24 -15.64
CA ALA A 301 5.45 -14.61 -14.38
C ALA A 301 6.83 -13.92 -14.47
N PHE A 302 6.99 -12.84 -13.71
CA PHE A 302 8.23 -12.09 -13.53
C PHE A 302 8.46 -11.82 -12.05
N ARG A 303 9.72 -11.68 -11.64
CA ARG A 303 10.10 -11.25 -10.29
C ARG A 303 10.84 -9.92 -10.35
N MET A 304 10.38 -8.95 -9.58
CA MET A 304 11.03 -7.64 -9.46
C MET A 304 10.98 -7.18 -8.01
N ARG A 305 12.15 -6.89 -7.42
CA ARG A 305 12.27 -6.37 -6.04
C ARG A 305 11.51 -7.23 -4.99
N GLY A 306 11.59 -8.56 -5.13
CA GLY A 306 10.93 -9.50 -4.24
C GLY A 306 9.41 -9.65 -4.44
N ARG A 307 8.83 -8.97 -5.43
CA ARG A 307 7.42 -9.07 -5.82
C ARG A 307 7.26 -9.89 -7.10
N GLU A 308 6.19 -10.65 -7.17
CA GLU A 308 5.79 -11.36 -8.39
C GLU A 308 4.84 -10.50 -9.24
N ILE A 309 5.03 -10.54 -10.55
CA ILE A 309 4.23 -9.81 -11.52
C ILE A 309 3.78 -10.84 -12.56
N GLU A 310 2.48 -11.05 -12.69
CA GLU A 310 1.92 -12.01 -13.63
C GLU A 310 1.34 -11.27 -14.83
N VAL A 311 1.84 -11.59 -16.03
CA VAL A 311 1.29 -11.09 -17.29
C VAL A 311 0.47 -12.19 -17.92
N SER A 312 -0.84 -11.96 -18.07
CA SER A 312 -1.74 -12.93 -18.69
C SER A 312 -1.31 -13.27 -20.13
N LEU A 313 -1.34 -14.56 -20.48
CA LEU A 313 -1.18 -15.05 -21.85
C LEU A 313 -2.41 -14.72 -22.73
N GLN A 314 -3.58 -14.56 -22.12
CA GLN A 314 -4.82 -14.18 -22.80
C GLN A 314 -4.99 -12.66 -22.82
N THR A 315 -5.28 -12.12 -24.00
CA THR A 315 -5.50 -10.69 -24.23
C THR A 315 -6.97 -10.32 -24.41
N GLU A 316 -7.86 -11.30 -24.62
CA GLU A 316 -9.31 -11.09 -24.72
C GLU A 316 -10.05 -11.39 -23.41
N PRO A 317 -11.05 -10.60 -23.00
CA PRO A 317 -11.54 -9.37 -23.67
C PRO A 317 -10.61 -8.15 -23.54
N SER A 318 -10.60 -7.32 -24.59
CA SER A 318 -9.84 -6.05 -24.67
C SER A 318 -10.55 -4.84 -24.03
N VAL A 319 -11.65 -5.09 -23.31
CA VAL A 319 -12.42 -4.09 -22.54
C VAL A 319 -12.39 -4.46 -21.05
N LEU A 320 -12.08 -3.49 -20.19
CA LEU A 320 -11.90 -3.71 -18.75
C LEU A 320 -13.17 -4.27 -18.09
N GLU A 321 -14.34 -3.74 -18.40
CA GLU A 321 -15.61 -4.16 -17.84
C GLU A 321 -15.92 -5.63 -18.14
N GLU A 322 -15.73 -6.04 -19.40
CA GLU A 322 -15.91 -7.43 -19.83
C GLU A 322 -14.90 -8.36 -19.16
N ARG A 323 -13.67 -7.88 -18.95
CA ARG A 323 -12.64 -8.59 -18.21
C ARG A 323 -13.07 -8.84 -16.78
N LEU A 324 -13.52 -7.78 -16.08
CA LEU A 324 -13.95 -7.84 -14.69
C LEU A 324 -15.22 -8.69 -14.50
N ALA A 325 -16.09 -8.77 -15.51
CA ALA A 325 -17.25 -9.67 -15.54
C ALA A 325 -16.86 -11.17 -15.59
N GLY A 326 -15.61 -11.49 -15.95
CA GLY A 326 -15.08 -12.85 -15.90
C GLY A 326 -14.55 -13.29 -14.53
N PHE A 327 -14.47 -12.39 -13.54
CA PHE A 327 -14.00 -12.75 -12.19
C PHE A 327 -15.11 -13.39 -11.36
N ASP A 328 -14.75 -14.22 -10.39
CA ASP A 328 -15.74 -14.91 -9.55
C ASP A 328 -16.07 -14.16 -8.26
N LEU A 329 -15.07 -13.46 -7.69
CA LEU A 329 -15.21 -12.73 -6.42
C LEU A 329 -15.45 -11.25 -6.68
N ALA A 330 -16.43 -10.67 -5.99
CA ALA A 330 -16.73 -9.25 -6.10
C ALA A 330 -15.51 -8.36 -5.80
N LEU A 331 -14.71 -8.69 -4.79
CA LEU A 331 -13.49 -7.94 -4.43
C LEU A 331 -12.33 -8.14 -5.42
N SER A 332 -12.45 -9.07 -6.36
CA SER A 332 -11.52 -9.20 -7.49
C SER A 332 -12.04 -8.50 -8.75
N SER A 333 -13.32 -8.10 -8.80
CA SER A 333 -13.93 -7.33 -9.88
C SER A 333 -13.67 -5.83 -9.74
N ILE A 334 -12.40 -5.49 -9.53
CA ILE A 334 -11.87 -4.13 -9.46
C ILE A 334 -10.69 -4.06 -10.42
N GLY A 335 -10.62 -3.01 -11.22
CA GLY A 335 -9.52 -2.83 -12.14
C GLY A 335 -9.28 -1.38 -12.53
N ALA A 336 -8.06 -1.12 -12.97
CA ALA A 336 -7.65 0.14 -13.56
C ALA A 336 -7.08 -0.11 -14.95
N GLU A 337 -7.40 0.77 -15.88
CA GLU A 337 -6.89 0.75 -17.24
C GLU A 337 -5.85 1.85 -17.41
N HIS A 338 -4.72 1.48 -17.99
CA HIS A 338 -3.65 2.38 -18.42
C HIS A 338 -3.72 2.55 -19.95
N SER A 339 -3.70 3.79 -20.42
CA SER A 339 -3.52 4.12 -21.84
C SER A 339 -2.07 4.47 -22.16
N PRO A 340 -1.63 4.32 -23.42
CA PRO A 340 -0.30 4.78 -23.87
C PRO A 340 0.00 6.27 -23.66
N THR A 341 -1.02 7.09 -23.34
CA THR A 341 -0.91 8.53 -23.09
C THR A 341 -0.89 8.89 -21.60
N ASP A 342 -0.62 7.92 -20.72
CA ASP A 342 -0.67 8.06 -19.25
C ASP A 342 -2.05 8.54 -18.76
N GLN A 343 -3.12 8.20 -19.50
CA GLN A 343 -4.50 8.38 -19.04
C GLN A 343 -4.98 7.14 -18.30
N TRP A 344 -5.77 7.38 -17.27
CA TRP A 344 -6.23 6.33 -16.37
C TRP A 344 -7.72 6.44 -16.13
N ARG A 345 -8.36 5.28 -16.04
CA ARG A 345 -9.73 5.13 -15.53
C ARG A 345 -9.79 3.86 -14.67
N ALA A 346 -10.77 3.78 -13.79
CA ALA A 346 -10.99 2.57 -13.02
C ALA A 346 -12.45 2.13 -13.03
N VAL A 347 -12.63 0.82 -12.94
CA VAL A 347 -13.94 0.19 -12.80
C VAL A 347 -13.97 -0.53 -11.46
N VAL A 348 -15.00 -0.21 -10.67
CA VAL A 348 -15.27 -0.85 -9.39
C VAL A 348 -16.64 -1.48 -9.45
N HIS A 349 -16.72 -2.81 -9.45
CA HIS A 349 -18.00 -3.48 -9.48
C HIS A 349 -18.86 -3.12 -8.25
N PRO A 350 -20.18 -2.87 -8.38
CA PRO A 350 -21.04 -2.50 -7.25
C PRO A 350 -21.00 -3.52 -6.09
N LEU A 351 -20.97 -4.82 -6.40
CA LEU A 351 -20.81 -5.85 -5.38
C LEU A 351 -19.48 -5.77 -4.62
N ALA A 352 -18.41 -5.22 -5.22
CA ALA A 352 -17.14 -5.03 -4.52
C ALA A 352 -17.29 -4.02 -3.38
N ARG A 353 -18.00 -2.91 -3.64
CA ARG A 353 -18.35 -1.91 -2.62
C ARG A 353 -19.26 -2.49 -1.55
N ALA A 354 -20.29 -3.23 -1.97
CA ALA A 354 -21.18 -3.92 -1.03
C ALA A 354 -20.43 -4.93 -0.16
N SER A 355 -19.50 -5.67 -0.74
CA SER A 355 -18.63 -6.63 -0.07
C SER A 355 -17.75 -5.94 0.99
N ALA A 356 -17.12 -4.82 0.65
CA ALA A 356 -16.32 -4.03 1.59
C ALA A 356 -17.19 -3.44 2.73
N SER A 357 -18.31 -2.82 2.39
CA SER A 357 -19.22 -2.19 3.36
C SER A 357 -19.84 -3.20 4.34
N LYS A 358 -20.24 -4.38 3.86
CA LYS A 358 -20.80 -5.45 4.69
C LYS A 358 -19.75 -6.30 5.41
N ARG A 359 -18.46 -6.09 5.12
CA ARG A 359 -17.35 -6.94 5.57
C ARG A 359 -17.59 -8.44 5.26
N GLN A 360 -18.11 -8.72 4.08
CA GLN A 360 -18.45 -10.06 3.60
C GLN A 360 -17.79 -10.27 2.24
N VAL A 361 -17.10 -11.37 2.01
CA VAL A 361 -16.62 -11.70 0.66
C VAL A 361 -17.77 -12.25 -0.16
N LEU A 362 -18.17 -11.53 -1.21
CA LEU A 362 -19.31 -11.89 -2.06
C LEU A 362 -18.85 -12.51 -3.38
N LEU A 363 -19.63 -13.44 -3.91
CA LEU A 363 -19.51 -13.93 -5.29
C LEU A 363 -20.22 -13.00 -6.26
N LEU A 364 -19.79 -13.00 -7.53
CA LEU A 364 -20.61 -12.48 -8.61
C LEU A 364 -21.80 -13.41 -8.88
N ASP A 365 -22.89 -12.82 -9.38
CA ASP A 365 -24.10 -13.56 -9.72
C ASP A 365 -23.88 -14.48 -10.93
N GLU A 366 -23.06 -14.07 -11.92
CA GLU A 366 -22.67 -14.91 -13.04
C GLU A 366 -21.25 -15.45 -12.86
N LEU A 367 -21.11 -16.75 -12.60
CA LEU A 367 -19.81 -17.41 -12.50
C LEU A 367 -19.39 -17.92 -13.88
N ARG A 368 -18.90 -17.01 -14.74
CA ARG A 368 -18.47 -17.34 -16.12
C ARG A 368 -17.39 -18.40 -16.16
N ASN A 369 -16.54 -18.46 -15.14
CA ASN A 369 -15.46 -19.43 -14.98
C ASN A 369 -15.81 -20.58 -14.02
N TRP A 370 -17.08 -21.01 -13.99
CA TRP A 370 -17.57 -22.07 -13.08
C TRP A 370 -16.73 -23.36 -13.09
N LYS A 371 -16.02 -23.67 -14.18
CA LYS A 371 -15.07 -24.79 -14.27
C LYS A 371 -13.89 -24.69 -13.28
N HIS A 372 -13.72 -23.54 -12.63
CA HIS A 372 -12.75 -23.24 -11.60
C HIS A 372 -13.39 -23.03 -10.21
N ALA A 373 -14.65 -23.45 -10.00
CA ALA A 373 -15.37 -23.22 -8.74
C ALA A 373 -14.61 -23.64 -7.47
N LEU A 374 -13.80 -24.70 -7.53
CA LEU A 374 -12.95 -25.14 -6.41
C LEU A 374 -11.85 -24.10 -6.09
N SER A 375 -11.21 -23.54 -7.11
CA SER A 375 -10.26 -22.44 -6.95
C SER A 375 -10.95 -21.17 -6.43
N SER A 376 -12.18 -20.90 -6.87
CA SER A 376 -12.99 -19.78 -6.38
C SER A 376 -13.35 -19.94 -4.89
N LEU A 377 -13.65 -21.17 -4.44
CA LEU A 377 -13.93 -21.50 -3.04
C LEU A 377 -12.73 -21.23 -2.14
N VAL A 378 -11.55 -21.69 -2.56
CA VAL A 378 -10.29 -21.40 -1.85
C VAL A 378 -10.05 -19.90 -1.76
N ARG A 379 -10.21 -19.18 -2.88
CA ARG A 379 -10.02 -17.74 -2.90
C ARG A 379 -11.01 -17.01 -1.99
N LEU A 380 -12.28 -17.45 -1.95
CA LEU A 380 -13.32 -16.90 -1.08
C LEU A 380 -12.88 -17.02 0.39
N ARG A 381 -12.53 -18.23 0.84
CA ARG A 381 -12.07 -18.51 2.21
C ARG A 381 -10.80 -17.74 2.56
N ARG A 382 -9.83 -17.70 1.63
CA ARG A 382 -8.58 -16.95 1.80
C ARG A 382 -8.84 -15.45 1.93
N TYR A 383 -9.69 -14.87 1.08
CA TYR A 383 -10.03 -13.45 1.15
C TYR A 383 -10.74 -13.12 2.47
N ALA A 384 -11.64 -13.99 2.93
CA ALA A 384 -12.31 -13.81 4.21
C ALA A 384 -11.31 -13.77 5.37
N MET A 385 -10.37 -14.72 5.41
CA MET A 385 -9.30 -14.75 6.40
C MET A 385 -8.38 -13.52 6.33
N GLU A 386 -7.86 -13.18 5.14
CA GLU A 386 -6.91 -12.08 4.96
C GLU A 386 -7.48 -10.71 5.32
N LEU A 387 -8.78 -10.51 5.09
CA LEU A 387 -9.49 -9.25 5.33
C LEU A 387 -10.18 -9.20 6.70
N GLY A 388 -10.28 -10.33 7.41
CA GLY A 388 -11.17 -10.47 8.57
C GLY A 388 -12.63 -10.21 8.19
N PHE A 389 -13.04 -10.70 7.03
CA PHE A 389 -14.40 -10.64 6.50
C PHE A 389 -15.07 -12.00 6.70
N GLU A 390 -16.40 -12.03 6.63
CA GLU A 390 -17.16 -13.27 6.62
C GLU A 390 -17.19 -13.88 5.20
N ALA A 391 -16.99 -15.19 5.09
CA ALA A 391 -17.34 -15.98 3.91
C ALA A 391 -18.76 -16.53 4.12
N ARG A 392 -19.72 -16.14 3.27
CA ARG A 392 -21.12 -16.56 3.44
C ARG A 392 -21.26 -18.05 3.14
N ALA A 393 -21.88 -18.79 4.05
CA ALA A 393 -22.14 -20.22 3.85
C ALA A 393 -22.96 -20.51 2.58
N SER A 394 -23.87 -19.61 2.20
CA SER A 394 -24.65 -19.73 0.95
C SER A 394 -23.78 -19.67 -0.31
N ASP A 395 -22.73 -18.86 -0.30
CA ASP A 395 -21.81 -18.71 -1.43
C ASP A 395 -20.90 -19.94 -1.55
N GLU A 396 -20.43 -20.47 -0.41
CA GLU A 396 -19.71 -21.75 -0.40
C GLU A 396 -20.58 -22.91 -0.89
N GLN A 397 -21.82 -22.99 -0.40
CA GLN A 397 -22.78 -24.02 -0.81
C GLN A 397 -23.07 -23.93 -2.31
N ARG A 398 -23.16 -22.71 -2.87
CA ARG A 398 -23.36 -22.49 -4.30
C ARG A 398 -22.19 -23.04 -5.13
N LEU A 399 -20.94 -22.80 -4.70
CA LEU A 399 -19.75 -23.33 -5.39
C LEU A 399 -19.67 -24.86 -5.30
N TRP A 400 -20.00 -25.43 -4.14
CA TRP A 400 -20.10 -26.88 -3.98
C TRP A 400 -21.19 -27.48 -4.84
N ALA A 401 -22.39 -26.90 -4.86
CA ALA A 401 -23.49 -27.35 -5.70
C ALA A 401 -23.11 -27.31 -7.19
N LEU A 402 -22.40 -26.28 -7.64
CA LEU A 402 -21.89 -26.19 -9.01
C LEU A 402 -20.96 -27.36 -9.34
N PHE A 403 -20.08 -27.78 -8.42
CA PHE A 403 -19.21 -28.93 -8.60
C PHE A 403 -19.98 -30.26 -8.54
N ASP A 404 -20.81 -30.46 -7.51
CA ASP A 404 -21.52 -31.71 -7.23
C ASP A 404 -22.55 -32.06 -8.33
N GLN A 405 -23.11 -31.06 -9.00
CA GLN A 405 -24.07 -31.25 -10.11
C GLN A 405 -23.42 -31.64 -11.44
N GLN A 406 -22.08 -31.59 -11.56
CA GLN A 406 -21.42 -31.93 -12.82
C GLN A 406 -21.27 -33.44 -13.03
N PRO A 407 -21.27 -33.92 -14.29
CA PRO A 407 -20.92 -35.30 -14.60
C PRO A 407 -19.52 -35.70 -14.07
N PRO A 408 -19.26 -36.98 -13.76
CA PRO A 408 -17.98 -37.44 -13.21
C PRO A 408 -16.74 -37.00 -13.99
N GLU A 409 -16.79 -37.06 -15.33
CA GLU A 409 -15.69 -36.62 -16.20
C GLU A 409 -15.38 -35.12 -16.02
N MET A 410 -16.43 -34.30 -15.91
CA MET A 410 -16.28 -32.86 -15.72
C MET A 410 -15.74 -32.54 -14.32
N ARG A 411 -16.21 -33.25 -13.28
CA ARG A 411 -15.68 -33.13 -11.91
C ARG A 411 -14.20 -33.50 -11.86
N HIS A 412 -13.80 -34.57 -12.56
CA HIS A 412 -12.39 -34.94 -12.68
C HIS A 412 -11.55 -33.80 -13.27
N GLY A 413 -11.97 -33.24 -14.40
CA GLY A 413 -11.28 -32.10 -15.02
C GLY A 413 -11.25 -30.84 -14.13
N MET A 414 -12.28 -30.60 -13.31
CA MET A 414 -12.27 -29.52 -12.30
C MET A 414 -11.22 -29.77 -11.22
N ILE A 415 -11.09 -31.01 -10.74
CA ILE A 415 -10.07 -31.41 -9.75
C ILE A 415 -8.66 -31.27 -10.33
N GLU A 416 -8.44 -31.69 -11.58
CA GLU A 416 -7.14 -31.57 -12.24
C GLU A 416 -6.72 -30.11 -12.40
N ARG A 417 -7.62 -29.24 -12.89
CA ARG A 417 -7.39 -27.79 -12.97
C ARG A 417 -7.10 -27.18 -11.59
N PHE A 418 -7.83 -27.62 -10.57
CA PHE A 418 -7.60 -27.17 -9.20
C PHE A 418 -6.20 -27.58 -8.71
N ARG A 419 -5.80 -28.85 -8.89
CA ARG A 419 -4.46 -29.34 -8.50
C ARG A 419 -3.33 -28.64 -9.25
N ALA A 420 -3.54 -28.30 -10.52
CA ALA A 420 -2.55 -27.58 -11.31
C ALA A 420 -2.38 -26.11 -10.89
N SER A 421 -3.41 -25.50 -10.29
CA SER A 421 -3.42 -24.08 -9.88
C SER A 421 -3.21 -23.86 -8.38
N ALA A 422 -3.45 -24.87 -7.53
CA ALA A 422 -3.38 -24.74 -6.08
C ALA A 422 -2.06 -25.28 -5.52
N SER A 423 -1.31 -24.41 -4.84
CA SER A 423 -0.24 -24.82 -3.93
C SER A 423 -0.86 -25.29 -2.61
N PHE A 424 -0.89 -26.60 -2.35
CA PHE A 424 -1.32 -27.28 -1.09
C PHE A 424 -2.48 -26.64 -0.30
N ASP A 425 -3.69 -27.20 -0.39
CA ASP A 425 -4.91 -26.58 0.19
C ASP A 425 -5.82 -27.56 0.98
N PRO A 426 -6.41 -27.14 2.12
CA PRO A 426 -7.43 -27.88 2.89
C PRO A 426 -8.64 -28.40 2.08
N VAL A 427 -8.99 -27.74 0.97
CA VAL A 427 -10.07 -28.21 0.07
C VAL A 427 -9.75 -29.60 -0.50
N LEU A 428 -8.48 -29.99 -0.62
CA LEU A 428 -8.11 -31.36 -1.01
C LEU A 428 -8.56 -32.40 0.02
N ALA A 429 -8.55 -32.08 1.32
CA ALA A 429 -9.05 -32.97 2.37
C ALA A 429 -10.59 -33.06 2.33
N GLU A 430 -11.28 -31.93 2.10
CA GLU A 430 -12.74 -31.92 1.94
C GLU A 430 -13.17 -32.69 0.69
N LEU A 431 -12.45 -32.56 -0.43
CA LEU A 431 -12.65 -33.34 -1.65
C LEU A 431 -12.48 -34.83 -1.41
N ALA A 432 -11.50 -35.26 -0.59
CA ALA A 432 -11.29 -36.67 -0.29
C ALA A 432 -12.46 -37.29 0.49
N SER A 433 -13.21 -36.48 1.26
CA SER A 433 -14.41 -36.92 1.97
C SER A 433 -15.67 -36.95 1.10
N ARG A 434 -15.65 -36.27 -0.06
CA ARG A 434 -16.76 -36.25 -1.03
C ARG A 434 -16.57 -37.37 -2.04
N ARG A 435 -17.55 -38.27 -2.16
CA ARG A 435 -17.48 -39.38 -3.13
C ARG A 435 -17.38 -38.80 -4.57
N PRO A 436 -16.43 -39.29 -5.39
CA PRO A 436 -16.19 -38.76 -6.74
C PRO A 436 -17.33 -38.98 -7.72
#